data_AF-A0A1H1S830-F1
#
_entry.id   AF-A0A1H1S830-F1
#
_cell.length_a   1.000
_cell.length_b   1.000
_cell.length_c   1.000
_cell.angle_alpha   90.00
_cell.angle_beta   90.00
_cell.angle_gamma   90.00
#
_symmetry.space_group_name_H-M   'P 1'
#
loop_
_entity.id
_entity.type
_entity.pdbx_description
1 polymer ?
#
loop_
_entity_poly.entity_id
_entity_poly.type
_entity_poly.pdbx_seq_one_letter_code
_entity_poly.pdbx_strand_id
1 'polypeptide(L)'
;MNAAPKPLLTEAVMFFSERGIGKEMLYPEFEALLDGLMATPDFADETMEAVFLQINNRLQIRAAVFFTLDFDEDGYVNRLWNLPLRSIAEKAGRGPDMGGGPIRLVCLGFTNQTQYKPHLWKPGQRNGRSDLVWLKEAVRRNALGIVGEDEEARALLASERLQVAAEDAWYGGGNSIETVRLGSAEESEDAPEPEAVAAEVQQEREEFQRKAALYTRQIQSLQEQLRAMQSAHQAELERLREEHTDHLKVAQGELMDIKQELASQQKANAALKRDLSRLQTRSSVE
;
A
#
# COMPACT_ATOMS: atom_id res chain seq x y z
N MET A 1 21.08 21.75 -15.23
CA MET A 1 19.78 21.09 -15.00
C MET A 1 20.08 19.71 -14.46
N ASN A 2 20.00 19.51 -13.14
CA ASN A 2 20.23 18.21 -12.52
C ASN A 2 19.12 17.27 -12.96
N ALA A 3 19.44 16.33 -13.86
CA ALA A 3 18.56 15.20 -14.13
C ALA A 3 18.45 14.42 -12.83
N ALA A 4 17.31 14.54 -12.16
CA ALA A 4 16.99 13.68 -11.02
C ALA A 4 17.18 12.22 -11.49
N PRO A 5 17.84 11.36 -10.70
CA PRO A 5 18.02 9.97 -11.07
C PRO A 5 16.63 9.37 -11.35
N LYS A 6 16.46 8.75 -12.54
CA LYS A 6 15.20 8.06 -12.87
C LYS A 6 15.02 7.00 -11.76
N PRO A 7 13.93 7.05 -10.98
CA PRO A 7 13.73 6.09 -9.91
C PRO A 7 13.80 4.70 -10.53
N LEU A 8 14.55 3.80 -9.89
CA LEU A 8 14.56 2.40 -10.27
C LEU A 8 13.14 1.88 -10.04
N LEU A 9 12.45 1.55 -11.12
CA LEU A 9 11.12 0.99 -11.07
C LEU A 9 11.23 -0.48 -11.50
N THR A 10 10.81 -1.36 -10.61
CA THR A 10 10.66 -2.77 -10.93
C THR A 10 9.37 -2.96 -11.71
N GLU A 11 9.46 -3.70 -12.81
CA GLU A 11 8.35 -3.98 -13.70
C GLU A 11 7.85 -5.40 -13.46
N ALA A 12 6.54 -5.55 -13.26
CA ALA A 12 5.92 -6.83 -12.99
C ALA A 12 4.56 -6.94 -13.68
N VAL A 13 4.12 -8.18 -13.89
CA VAL A 13 2.80 -8.52 -14.40
C VAL A 13 2.08 -9.42 -13.39
N MET A 14 0.83 -9.06 -13.09
CA MET A 14 -0.03 -9.82 -12.19
C MET A 14 -1.26 -10.29 -12.95
N PHE A 15 -1.58 -11.58 -12.82
CA PHE A 15 -2.76 -12.21 -13.41
C PHE A 15 -3.86 -12.34 -12.37
N PHE A 16 -5.05 -11.86 -12.70
CA PHE A 16 -6.24 -12.00 -11.87
C PHE A 16 -6.91 -13.36 -12.10
N SER A 17 -7.48 -13.89 -11.03
CA SER A 17 -8.39 -15.02 -11.01
C SER A 17 -9.70 -14.61 -10.34
N GLU A 18 -10.67 -15.52 -10.26
CA GLU A 18 -11.95 -15.28 -9.57
C GLU A 18 -11.78 -14.94 -8.08
N ARG A 19 -10.72 -15.46 -7.44
CA ARG A 19 -10.47 -15.32 -5.99
C ARG A 19 -9.49 -14.21 -5.63
N GLY A 20 -8.88 -13.54 -6.60
CA GLY A 20 -7.89 -12.48 -6.36
C GLY A 20 -6.77 -12.52 -7.40
N ILE A 21 -5.52 -12.38 -6.96
CA ILE A 21 -4.35 -12.50 -7.84
C ILE A 21 -3.87 -13.94 -7.82
N GLY A 22 -3.93 -14.61 -8.98
CA GLY A 22 -3.59 -16.02 -9.14
C GLY A 22 -2.12 -16.28 -9.41
N LYS A 23 -1.47 -15.38 -10.16
CA LYS A 23 -0.05 -15.51 -10.54
C LYS A 23 0.60 -14.13 -10.61
N GLU A 24 1.83 -14.05 -10.12
CA GLU A 24 2.65 -12.84 -10.13
C GLU A 24 3.97 -13.22 -10.81
N MET A 25 4.46 -12.42 -11.75
CA MET A 25 5.75 -12.64 -12.42
C MET A 25 6.45 -11.32 -12.74
N LEU A 26 7.77 -11.35 -12.87
CA LEU A 26 8.53 -10.18 -13.31
C LEU A 26 8.32 -9.94 -14.80
N TYR A 27 8.51 -8.70 -15.26
CA TYR A 27 8.31 -8.38 -16.67
C TYR A 27 9.20 -9.19 -17.64
N PRO A 28 10.49 -9.48 -17.35
CA PRO A 28 11.29 -10.37 -18.21
C PRO A 28 10.74 -11.80 -18.29
N GLU A 29 10.13 -12.31 -17.22
CA GLU A 29 9.49 -13.63 -17.22
C GLU A 29 8.23 -13.62 -18.09
N PHE A 30 7.49 -12.52 -18.04
CA PHE A 30 6.35 -12.29 -18.93
C PHE A 30 6.78 -12.17 -20.40
N GLU A 31 7.89 -11.50 -20.71
CA GLU A 31 8.44 -11.45 -22.07
C GLU A 31 8.79 -12.84 -22.58
N ALA A 32 9.42 -13.68 -21.77
CA ALA A 32 9.70 -15.07 -22.13
C ALA A 32 8.42 -15.90 -22.39
N LEU A 33 7.34 -15.60 -21.66
CA LEU A 33 6.03 -16.21 -21.87
C LEU A 33 5.40 -15.75 -23.20
N LEU A 34 5.55 -14.47 -23.57
CA LEU A 34 5.11 -13.94 -24.88
C LEU A 34 5.92 -14.53 -26.05
N ASP A 35 7.21 -14.78 -25.85
CA ASP A 35 8.08 -15.43 -26.84
C ASP A 35 7.76 -16.92 -27.03
N GLY A 36 6.86 -17.49 -26.21
CA GLY A 36 6.46 -18.89 -26.26
C GLY A 36 7.53 -19.84 -25.71
N LEU A 37 8.46 -19.34 -24.90
CA LEU A 37 9.47 -20.16 -24.24
C LEU A 37 8.89 -20.97 -23.06
N MET A 38 7.74 -20.54 -22.53
CA MET A 38 7.04 -21.16 -21.42
C MET A 38 5.56 -21.30 -21.73
N ALA A 39 5.02 -22.52 -21.68
CA ALA A 39 3.58 -22.76 -21.71
C ALA A 39 3.00 -22.62 -20.30
N THR A 40 1.79 -22.06 -20.20
CA THR A 40 1.02 -22.02 -18.95
C THR A 40 -0.28 -22.82 -19.12
N PRO A 41 -0.23 -24.15 -18.93
CA PRO A 41 -1.40 -25.00 -19.16
C PRO A 41 -2.56 -24.70 -18.20
N ASP A 42 -2.28 -24.07 -17.06
CA ASP A 42 -3.30 -23.63 -16.10
C ASP A 42 -4.29 -22.61 -16.68
N PHE A 43 -3.92 -21.94 -17.77
CA PHE A 43 -4.73 -20.91 -18.45
C PHE A 43 -5.09 -21.32 -19.89
N ALA A 44 -5.00 -22.60 -20.23
CA ALA A 44 -5.29 -23.07 -21.59
C ALA A 44 -6.75 -22.79 -21.98
N ASP A 45 -6.96 -22.26 -23.19
CA ASP A 45 -8.28 -21.87 -23.72
C ASP A 45 -9.03 -20.82 -22.85
N GLU A 46 -8.29 -19.99 -22.10
CA GLU A 46 -8.85 -18.93 -21.27
C GLU A 46 -8.34 -17.53 -21.66
N THR A 47 -9.24 -16.53 -21.62
CA THR A 47 -8.87 -15.12 -21.66
C THR A 47 -8.59 -14.63 -20.25
N MET A 48 -7.33 -14.34 -19.97
CA MET A 48 -6.88 -13.89 -18.66
C MET A 48 -6.85 -12.37 -18.55
N GLU A 49 -7.27 -11.86 -17.40
CA GLU A 49 -7.16 -10.46 -17.05
C GLU A 49 -5.83 -10.21 -16.33
N ALA A 50 -4.95 -9.43 -16.93
CA ALA A 50 -3.63 -9.13 -16.41
C ALA A 50 -3.44 -7.63 -16.16
N VAL A 51 -2.48 -7.31 -15.29
CA VAL A 51 -2.10 -5.93 -14.99
C VAL A 51 -0.60 -5.80 -14.99
N PHE A 52 -0.11 -4.89 -15.81
CA PHE A 52 1.28 -4.46 -15.80
C PHE A 52 1.48 -3.37 -14.77
N LEU A 53 2.48 -3.53 -13.91
CA LEU A 53 2.78 -2.64 -12.81
C LEU A 53 4.21 -2.11 -12.90
N GLN A 54 4.38 -0.83 -12.55
CA GLN A 54 5.68 -0.26 -12.22
C GLN A 54 5.72 0.01 -10.72
N ILE A 55 6.62 -0.66 -10.01
CA ILE A 55 6.72 -0.66 -8.56
C ILE A 55 8.02 0.03 -8.16
N ASN A 56 7.94 0.97 -7.23
CA ASN A 56 9.12 1.62 -6.65
C ASN A 56 9.72 0.74 -5.54
N ASN A 57 10.99 0.99 -5.20
CA ASN A 57 11.74 0.28 -4.15
C ASN A 57 11.03 0.26 -2.77
N ARG A 58 10.11 1.20 -2.52
CA ARG A 58 9.27 1.23 -1.30
C ARG A 58 8.00 0.35 -1.38
N LEU A 59 7.93 -0.58 -2.33
CA LEU A 59 6.74 -1.40 -2.61
C LEU A 59 5.49 -0.55 -2.88
N GLN A 60 5.69 0.57 -3.57
CA GLN A 60 4.62 1.49 -3.97
C GLN A 60 4.41 1.41 -5.48
N ILE A 61 3.17 1.20 -5.90
CA ILE A 61 2.79 1.18 -7.30
C ILE A 61 2.81 2.60 -7.85
N ARG A 62 3.55 2.82 -8.95
CA ARG A 62 3.69 4.10 -9.66
C ARG A 62 2.87 4.14 -10.94
N ALA A 63 2.73 3.00 -11.62
CA ALA A 63 1.91 2.87 -12.82
C ALA A 63 1.20 1.51 -12.84
N ALA A 64 0.00 1.48 -13.42
CA ALA A 64 -0.81 0.27 -13.62
C ALA A 64 -1.52 0.33 -14.97
N VAL A 65 -1.35 -0.70 -15.80
CA VAL A 65 -2.01 -0.87 -17.11
C VAL A 65 -2.81 -2.17 -17.09
N PHE A 66 -4.13 -2.06 -17.24
CA PHE A 66 -5.07 -3.17 -17.18
C PHE A 66 -5.34 -3.73 -18.58
N PHE A 67 -4.88 -4.95 -18.86
CA PHE A 67 -4.99 -5.56 -20.19
C PHE A 67 -5.46 -7.01 -20.14
N THR A 68 -6.02 -7.50 -21.23
CA THR A 68 -6.44 -8.90 -21.40
C THR A 68 -5.45 -9.64 -22.28
N LEU A 69 -5.29 -10.93 -22.02
CA LEU A 69 -4.39 -11.81 -22.73
C LEU A 69 -5.09 -13.13 -23.02
N ASP A 70 -5.09 -13.54 -24.29
CA ASP A 70 -5.72 -14.77 -24.73
C ASP A 70 -4.67 -15.88 -24.83
N PHE A 71 -5.00 -17.03 -24.27
CA PHE A 71 -4.20 -18.25 -24.34
C PHE A 71 -4.86 -19.27 -25.28
N ASP A 72 -4.03 -19.92 -26.11
CA ASP A 72 -4.46 -20.99 -27.00
C ASP A 72 -4.69 -22.31 -26.23
N GLU A 73 -5.22 -23.35 -26.90
CA GLU A 73 -5.48 -24.68 -26.33
C GLU A 73 -4.22 -25.33 -25.70
N ASP A 74 -3.04 -25.01 -26.24
CA ASP A 74 -1.75 -25.51 -25.76
C ASP A 74 -1.17 -24.67 -24.60
N GLY A 75 -1.88 -23.64 -24.13
CA GLY A 75 -1.44 -22.74 -23.04
C GLY A 75 -0.36 -21.74 -23.46
N TYR A 76 -0.21 -21.48 -24.76
CA TYR A 76 0.63 -20.41 -25.29
C TYR A 76 -0.16 -19.13 -25.46
N VAL A 77 0.51 -17.98 -25.36
CA VAL A 77 -0.13 -16.69 -25.63
C VAL A 77 -0.26 -16.48 -27.13
N ASN A 78 -1.37 -15.87 -27.54
CA ASN A 78 -1.59 -15.45 -28.91
C ASN A 78 -0.46 -14.54 -29.43
N ARG A 79 0.24 -14.99 -30.48
CA ARG A 79 1.37 -14.27 -31.11
C ARG A 79 0.99 -12.93 -31.76
N LEU A 80 -0.29 -12.70 -32.01
CA LEU A 80 -0.79 -11.45 -32.55
C LEU A 80 -0.86 -10.34 -31.48
N TRP A 81 -0.72 -10.69 -30.21
CA TRP A 81 -0.73 -9.74 -29.11
C TRP A 81 0.56 -8.91 -29.09
N ASN A 82 0.42 -7.59 -29.21
CA ASN A 82 1.57 -6.68 -29.36
C ASN A 82 1.38 -5.32 -28.65
N LEU A 83 1.00 -5.36 -27.38
CA LEU A 83 0.71 -4.15 -26.62
C LEU A 83 2.00 -3.54 -26.03
N PRO A 84 2.38 -2.28 -26.37
CA PRO A 84 3.58 -1.65 -25.81
C PRO A 84 3.34 -1.11 -24.40
N LEU A 85 3.32 -2.02 -23.42
CA LEU A 85 2.97 -1.76 -22.02
C LEU A 85 3.76 -0.60 -21.39
N ARG A 86 5.08 -0.55 -21.59
CA ARG A 86 5.95 0.52 -21.06
C ARG A 86 5.59 1.91 -21.58
N SER A 87 5.38 2.04 -22.90
CA SER A 87 5.04 3.31 -23.55
C SER A 87 3.65 3.80 -23.14
N ILE A 88 2.70 2.87 -22.99
CA ILE A 88 1.35 3.15 -22.52
C ILE A 88 1.38 3.62 -21.06
N ALA A 89 2.16 2.97 -20.20
CA ALA A 89 2.32 3.35 -18.80
C ALA A 89 2.97 4.74 -18.65
N GLU A 90 3.95 5.10 -19.49
CA GLU A 90 4.59 6.42 -19.45
C GLU A 90 3.64 7.56 -19.87
N LYS A 91 2.77 7.31 -20.86
CA LYS A 91 1.80 8.30 -21.39
C LYS A 91 0.45 8.31 -20.66
N ALA A 92 0.31 7.48 -19.63
CA ALA A 92 -0.90 7.32 -18.87
C ALA A 92 -1.31 8.59 -18.10
N GLY A 93 -2.62 8.76 -17.90
CA GLY A 93 -3.17 9.81 -17.07
C GLY A 93 -2.94 9.56 -15.57
N ARG A 94 -3.18 10.59 -14.75
CA ARG A 94 -3.17 10.46 -13.28
C ARG A 94 -4.43 9.76 -12.81
N GLY A 95 -4.27 8.62 -12.16
CA GLY A 95 -5.30 7.84 -11.51
C GLY A 95 -5.35 8.07 -9.99
N PRO A 96 -6.06 7.18 -9.26
CA PRO A 96 -6.22 7.28 -7.82
C PRO A 96 -4.89 7.08 -7.06
N ASP A 97 -4.82 7.59 -5.84
CA ASP A 97 -3.69 7.35 -4.95
C ASP A 97 -3.81 5.97 -4.29
N MET A 98 -2.74 5.19 -4.32
CA MET A 98 -2.67 3.86 -3.70
C MET A 98 -1.76 3.80 -2.45
N GLY A 99 -1.37 4.95 -1.89
CA GLY A 99 -0.55 5.10 -0.69
C GLY A 99 0.86 5.62 -0.95
N GLY A 100 1.13 6.14 -2.15
CA GLY A 100 2.42 6.71 -2.56
C GLY A 100 2.28 7.93 -3.47
N GLY A 101 1.07 8.49 -3.54
CA GLY A 101 0.65 9.52 -4.49
C GLY A 101 -0.17 8.95 -5.65
N PRO A 102 -0.74 9.84 -6.48
CA PRO A 102 -1.56 9.45 -7.63
C PRO A 102 -0.74 8.61 -8.61
N ILE A 103 -1.23 7.42 -8.93
CA ILE A 103 -0.57 6.49 -9.85
C ILE A 103 -0.84 6.89 -11.30
N ARG A 104 0.00 6.43 -12.22
CA ARG A 104 -0.32 6.43 -13.65
C ARG A 104 -1.25 5.26 -13.95
N LEU A 105 -2.49 5.52 -14.37
CA LEU A 105 -3.49 4.48 -14.60
C LEU A 105 -3.85 4.42 -16.08
N VAL A 106 -3.97 3.20 -16.61
CA VAL A 106 -4.61 2.93 -17.90
C VAL A 106 -5.58 1.77 -17.75
N CYS A 107 -6.84 1.99 -18.09
CA CYS A 107 -7.86 0.95 -18.17
C CYS A 107 -8.84 1.25 -19.31
N LEU A 108 -9.77 0.34 -19.60
CA LEU A 108 -10.74 0.52 -20.69
C LEU A 108 -11.51 1.85 -20.61
N GLY A 109 -11.87 2.28 -19.40
CA GLY A 109 -12.55 3.55 -19.13
C GLY A 109 -11.63 4.77 -18.98
N PHE A 110 -10.31 4.57 -18.94
CA PHE A 110 -9.32 5.61 -18.67
C PHE A 110 -8.08 5.38 -19.55
N THR A 111 -8.19 5.71 -20.83
CA THR A 111 -7.08 5.63 -21.80
C THR A 111 -7.16 6.79 -22.80
N ASN A 112 -6.00 7.36 -23.13
CA ASN A 112 -5.86 8.40 -24.16
C ASN A 112 -5.66 7.81 -25.55
N GLN A 113 -5.34 6.52 -25.64
CA GLN A 113 -4.97 5.84 -26.89
C GLN A 113 -6.06 4.84 -27.27
N THR A 114 -6.99 5.28 -28.11
CA THR A 114 -8.16 4.48 -28.53
C THR A 114 -7.78 3.17 -29.24
N GLN A 115 -6.63 3.14 -29.92
CA GLN A 115 -6.13 1.95 -30.64
C GLN A 115 -5.94 0.72 -29.75
N TYR A 116 -5.68 0.92 -28.46
CA TYR A 116 -5.41 -0.18 -27.53
C TYR A 116 -6.64 -0.62 -26.74
N LYS A 117 -7.77 0.10 -26.82
CA LYS A 117 -9.01 -0.23 -26.10
C LYS A 117 -9.48 -1.68 -26.17
N PRO A 118 -9.44 -2.41 -27.30
CA PRO A 118 -9.94 -3.79 -27.33
C PRO A 118 -9.16 -4.75 -26.43
N HIS A 119 -7.90 -4.43 -26.12
CA HIS A 119 -7.03 -5.24 -25.26
C HIS A 119 -7.06 -4.79 -23.79
N LEU A 120 -7.87 -3.80 -23.43
CA LEU A 120 -7.94 -3.24 -22.08
C LEU A 120 -9.23 -3.69 -21.40
N TRP A 121 -9.15 -3.97 -20.10
CA TRP A 121 -10.33 -4.22 -19.27
C TRP A 121 -10.52 -3.10 -18.23
N LYS A 122 -11.68 -3.09 -17.58
CA LYS A 122 -12.04 -2.09 -16.57
C LYS A 122 -11.97 -2.72 -15.16
N PRO A 123 -11.11 -2.24 -14.26
CA PRO A 123 -11.11 -2.71 -12.88
C PRO A 123 -12.41 -2.33 -12.18
N GLY A 124 -12.88 -3.24 -11.33
CA GLY A 124 -14.13 -3.12 -10.59
C GLY A 124 -13.96 -3.58 -9.14
N GLN A 125 -14.93 -4.38 -8.69
CA GLN A 125 -14.89 -5.03 -7.39
C GLN A 125 -15.04 -6.53 -7.58
N ARG A 126 -14.10 -7.29 -7.01
CA ARG A 126 -14.15 -8.76 -6.92
C ARG A 126 -14.30 -9.16 -5.46
N ASN A 127 -15.30 -9.99 -5.17
CA ASN A 127 -15.57 -10.49 -3.82
C ASN A 127 -15.69 -9.38 -2.76
N GLY A 128 -16.33 -8.25 -3.12
CA GLY A 128 -16.52 -7.10 -2.24
C GLY A 128 -15.26 -6.25 -1.99
N ARG A 129 -14.13 -6.56 -2.63
CA ARG A 129 -12.89 -5.76 -2.57
C ARG A 129 -12.58 -5.18 -3.95
N SER A 130 -12.01 -3.97 -3.98
CA SER A 130 -11.56 -3.37 -5.24
C SER A 130 -10.32 -4.07 -5.77
N ASP A 131 -10.23 -4.24 -7.10
CA ASP A 131 -9.05 -4.80 -7.77
C ASP A 131 -7.75 -4.04 -7.45
N LEU A 132 -7.85 -2.72 -7.21
CA LEU A 132 -6.72 -1.89 -6.80
C LEU A 132 -6.21 -2.25 -5.40
N VAL A 133 -7.10 -2.67 -4.50
CA VAL A 133 -6.73 -3.13 -3.15
C VAL A 133 -6.00 -4.46 -3.24
N TRP A 134 -6.47 -5.38 -4.11
CA TRP A 134 -5.78 -6.63 -4.36
C TRP A 134 -4.34 -6.42 -4.85
N LEU A 135 -4.13 -5.51 -5.81
CA LEU A 135 -2.80 -5.17 -6.30
C LEU A 135 -1.91 -4.60 -5.19
N LYS A 136 -2.45 -3.68 -4.38
CA LYS A 136 -1.73 -3.09 -3.26
C LYS A 136 -1.32 -4.15 -2.23
N GLU A 137 -2.21 -5.08 -1.89
CA GLU A 137 -1.90 -6.18 -0.97
C GLU A 137 -0.85 -7.13 -1.56
N ALA A 138 -0.95 -7.50 -2.83
CA ALA A 138 0.03 -8.34 -3.50
C ALA A 138 1.44 -7.72 -3.52
N VAL A 139 1.55 -6.45 -3.92
CA VAL A 139 2.83 -5.74 -3.89
C VAL A 139 3.38 -5.63 -2.46
N ARG A 140 2.52 -5.45 -1.45
CA ARG A 140 2.93 -5.43 -0.05
C ARG A 140 3.39 -6.81 0.47
N ARG A 141 2.82 -7.91 -0.04
CA ARG A 141 3.30 -9.27 0.27
C ARG A 141 4.69 -9.53 -0.32
N ASN A 142 5.04 -8.82 -1.39
CA ASN A 142 6.34 -8.89 -2.06
C ASN A 142 6.75 -10.32 -2.46
N ALA A 143 5.83 -11.08 -3.06
CA ALA A 143 6.13 -12.45 -3.51
C ALA A 143 7.24 -12.49 -4.58
N LEU A 144 7.38 -11.39 -5.34
CA LEU A 144 8.41 -11.20 -6.37
C LEU A 144 9.80 -10.91 -5.82
N GLY A 145 9.95 -10.76 -4.49
CA GLY A 145 11.25 -10.49 -3.87
C GLY A 145 11.88 -9.18 -4.33
N ILE A 146 11.06 -8.15 -4.58
CA ILE A 146 11.53 -6.81 -4.97
C ILE A 146 12.42 -6.32 -3.85
N VAL A 147 13.73 -6.24 -4.14
CA VAL A 147 14.74 -5.72 -3.23
C VAL A 147 14.53 -4.22 -3.16
N GLY A 148 13.88 -3.76 -2.09
CA GLY A 148 13.88 -2.35 -1.76
C GLY A 148 15.31 -1.94 -1.48
N GLU A 149 15.81 -0.92 -2.18
CA GLU A 149 16.92 -0.15 -1.65
C GLU A 149 16.42 0.48 -0.35
N ASP A 150 16.67 -0.21 0.77
CA ASP A 150 16.54 0.40 2.07
C ASP A 150 17.43 1.65 2.02
N GLU A 151 16.80 2.82 2.17
CA GLU A 151 17.53 4.06 2.41
C GLU A 151 18.48 3.87 3.61
N GLU A 152 18.13 2.96 4.54
CA GLU A 152 19.00 2.48 5.62
C GLU A 152 20.20 1.68 5.12
N ALA A 153 20.05 0.79 4.12
CA ALA A 153 21.18 0.07 3.52
C ALA A 153 22.08 1.00 2.69
N ARG A 154 21.53 1.99 1.98
CA ARG A 154 22.33 3.04 1.31
C ARG A 154 22.97 4.02 2.29
N ALA A 155 22.33 4.35 3.40
CA ALA A 155 22.93 5.13 4.48
C ALA A 155 24.03 4.34 5.19
N LEU A 156 23.86 3.02 5.33
CA LEU A 156 24.87 2.08 5.83
C LEU A 156 25.98 1.82 4.82
N LEU A 157 25.77 1.97 3.51
CA LEU A 157 26.81 1.86 2.47
C LEU A 157 27.47 3.21 2.14
N ALA A 158 26.81 4.33 2.46
CA ALA A 158 27.43 5.64 2.58
C ALA A 158 28.36 5.74 3.81
N SER A 159 28.59 4.61 4.49
CA SER A 159 29.73 4.33 5.37
C SER A 159 31.09 4.38 4.64
N GLU A 160 31.19 4.84 3.41
CA GLU A 160 32.49 5.30 2.88
C GLU A 160 33.04 6.53 3.64
N ARG A 161 32.32 7.00 4.68
CA ARG A 161 32.83 7.86 5.77
C ARG A 161 32.95 7.16 7.12
N LEU A 162 33.00 5.83 7.18
CA LEU A 162 33.44 5.13 8.39
C LEU A 162 34.97 5.28 8.45
N GLN A 163 35.43 6.26 9.23
CA GLN A 163 36.80 6.25 9.74
C GLN A 163 36.96 4.98 10.56
N VAL A 164 37.64 3.98 9.97
CA VAL A 164 38.14 2.82 10.72
C VAL A 164 39.15 3.37 11.71
N ALA A 165 38.69 3.65 12.94
CA ALA A 165 39.61 3.87 14.06
C ALA A 165 40.33 2.54 14.30
N ALA A 166 41.65 2.58 14.27
CA ALA A 166 42.50 1.42 14.48
C ALA A 166 42.15 0.73 15.82
N GLU A 167 42.18 -0.60 15.77
CA GLU A 167 41.62 -1.55 16.72
C GLU A 167 42.37 -1.59 18.07
N ASP A 168 43.47 -0.84 18.18
CA ASP A 168 44.41 -0.86 19.31
C ASP A 168 43.96 -0.01 20.52
N ALA A 169 42.88 0.77 20.41
CA ALA A 169 42.46 1.68 21.48
C ALA A 169 41.44 1.09 22.48
N TRP A 170 40.94 -0.14 22.26
CA TRP A 170 39.83 -0.70 23.05
C TRP A 170 40.24 -1.74 24.11
N TYR A 171 41.49 -2.19 24.14
CA TYR A 171 41.97 -3.11 25.18
C TYR A 171 42.96 -2.44 26.14
N GLY A 172 42.42 -1.58 26.98
CA GLY A 172 43.07 -1.14 28.21
C GLY A 172 42.46 -1.81 29.44
N GLY A 173 43.14 -2.83 29.98
CA GLY A 173 43.15 -3.10 31.43
C GLY A 173 42.60 -4.45 31.89
N GLY A 174 43.53 -5.38 32.18
CA GLY A 174 43.26 -6.64 32.86
C GLY A 174 44.54 -7.30 33.39
N ASN A 175 45.20 -6.61 34.31
CA ASN A 175 46.41 -6.94 35.08
C ASN A 175 46.80 -8.43 35.23
N SER A 176 48.01 -8.80 34.77
CA SER A 176 48.84 -9.81 35.43
C SER A 176 50.31 -9.41 35.36
N ILE A 177 50.85 -9.12 36.53
CA ILE A 177 52.25 -8.84 36.85
C ILE A 177 53.14 -9.96 36.31
N GLU A 178 54.15 -9.65 35.50
CA GLU A 178 55.54 -10.07 35.72
C GLU A 178 56.54 -9.53 34.67
N THR A 179 57.49 -8.74 35.17
CA THR A 179 58.90 -8.65 34.77
C THR A 179 59.25 -8.53 33.28
N VAL A 180 59.54 -7.30 32.82
CA VAL A 180 60.74 -7.04 32.02
C VAL A 180 61.34 -5.71 32.43
N ARG A 181 62.63 -5.79 32.79
CA ARG A 181 63.50 -4.67 33.15
C ARG A 181 64.04 -3.98 31.90
N LEU A 182 64.41 -2.71 32.11
CA LEU A 182 65.52 -1.98 31.52
C LEU A 182 65.26 -1.24 30.20
N GLY A 183 65.17 0.08 30.32
CA GLY A 183 65.15 1.02 29.21
C GLY A 183 65.00 2.45 29.72
N SER A 184 66.01 2.94 30.43
CA SER A 184 66.18 4.35 30.73
C SER A 184 66.43 5.13 29.45
N ALA A 185 65.55 6.08 29.11
CA ALA A 185 65.87 7.34 28.43
C ALA A 185 64.61 8.18 28.24
N GLU A 186 64.70 9.41 28.72
CA GLU A 186 64.03 10.62 28.20
C GLU A 186 62.59 10.87 28.64
N GLU A 187 62.53 11.53 29.81
CA GLU A 187 61.57 12.58 30.15
C GLU A 187 61.19 13.42 28.93
N SER A 188 59.91 13.37 28.56
CA SER A 188 59.21 14.47 27.91
C SER A 188 57.92 14.70 28.70
N GLU A 189 58.02 15.66 29.61
CA GLU A 189 56.91 16.26 30.34
C GLU A 189 56.05 17.06 29.36
N ASP A 190 54.84 16.58 29.07
CA ASP A 190 53.64 17.40 28.80
C ASP A 190 52.44 16.44 28.60
N ALA A 191 51.98 15.85 29.71
CA ALA A 191 50.71 15.14 29.76
C ALA A 191 49.74 15.98 30.61
N PRO A 192 48.56 16.37 30.09
CA PRO A 192 47.61 17.15 30.86
C PRO A 192 47.09 16.33 32.04
N GLU A 193 46.98 16.97 33.20
CA GLU A 193 46.61 16.37 34.48
C GLU A 193 45.35 15.48 34.38
N PRO A 194 45.32 14.27 34.98
CA PRO A 194 44.19 13.33 34.87
C PRO A 194 42.86 13.87 35.45
N GLU A 195 42.92 14.97 36.21
CA GLU A 195 41.75 15.66 36.75
C GLU A 195 41.04 16.53 35.70
N ALA A 196 41.78 17.13 34.75
CA ALA A 196 41.21 17.98 33.71
C ALA A 196 40.40 17.16 32.68
N VAL A 197 40.92 16.01 32.26
CA VAL A 197 40.24 15.09 31.34
C VAL A 197 38.99 14.47 31.99
N ALA A 198 39.04 14.16 33.29
CA ALA A 198 37.89 13.66 34.03
C ALA A 198 36.78 14.71 34.18
N ALA A 199 37.15 15.99 34.37
CA ALA A 199 36.21 17.10 34.45
C ALA A 199 35.50 17.38 33.12
N GLU A 200 36.22 17.33 31.99
CA GLU A 200 35.63 17.49 30.65
C GLU A 200 34.63 16.37 30.33
N VAL A 201 34.98 15.11 30.63
CA VAL A 201 34.07 13.97 30.44
C VAL A 201 32.81 14.08 31.34
N GLN A 202 32.92 14.66 32.53
CA GLN A 202 31.77 14.92 33.39
C GLN A 202 30.87 16.02 32.83
N GLN A 203 31.43 17.09 32.28
CA GLN A 203 30.66 18.17 31.66
C GLN A 203 29.87 17.68 30.44
N GLU A 204 30.50 16.89 29.56
CA GLU A 204 29.79 16.33 28.39
C GLU A 204 28.66 15.38 28.79
N ARG A 205 28.86 14.59 29.85
CA ARG A 205 27.81 13.71 30.39
C ARG A 205 26.64 14.49 30.95
N GLU A 206 26.90 15.59 31.67
CA GLU A 206 25.84 16.47 32.17
C GLU A 206 25.07 17.13 31.03
N GLU A 207 25.75 17.60 29.99
CA GLU A 207 25.10 18.16 28.81
C GLU A 207 24.22 17.14 28.08
N PHE A 208 24.73 15.91 27.94
CA PHE A 208 23.97 14.82 27.35
C PHE A 208 22.74 14.49 28.19
N GLN A 209 22.88 14.43 29.52
CA GLN A 209 21.75 14.21 30.43
C GLN A 209 20.72 15.33 30.36
N ARG A 210 21.15 16.60 30.27
CA ARG A 210 20.24 17.74 30.10
C ARG A 210 19.49 17.66 28.77
N LYS A 211 20.17 17.35 27.66
CA LYS A 211 19.54 17.15 26.35
C LYS A 211 18.55 15.97 26.37
N ALA A 212 18.94 14.85 26.98
CA ALA A 212 18.07 13.69 27.13
C ALA A 212 16.79 14.02 27.92
N ALA A 213 16.91 14.73 29.05
CA ALA A 213 15.76 15.15 29.84
C ALA A 213 14.80 16.07 29.06
N LEU A 214 15.34 17.00 28.25
CA LEU A 214 14.54 17.85 27.38
C LEU A 214 13.77 17.04 26.32
N TYR A 215 14.45 16.11 25.64
CA TYR A 215 13.79 15.25 24.65
C TYR A 215 12.74 14.34 25.29
N THR A 216 12.99 13.79 26.48
CA THR A 216 11.99 13.00 27.21
C THR A 216 10.74 13.83 27.51
N ARG A 217 10.91 15.08 27.97
CA ARG A 217 9.78 15.99 28.20
C ARG A 217 9.02 16.31 26.91
N GLN A 218 9.74 16.53 25.81
CA GLN A 218 9.12 16.77 24.51
C GLN A 218 8.29 15.56 24.06
N ILE A 219 8.84 14.34 24.15
CA ILE A 219 8.14 13.10 23.81
C ILE A 219 6.89 12.95 24.66
N GLN A 220 6.97 13.20 25.97
CA GLN A 220 5.80 13.14 26.86
C GLN A 220 4.70 14.11 26.43
N SER A 221 5.07 15.35 26.10
CA SER A 221 4.09 16.36 25.63
C SER A 221 3.43 15.97 24.31
N LEU A 222 4.20 15.40 23.38
CA LEU A 222 3.67 14.92 22.09
C LEU A 222 2.77 13.70 22.28
N GLN A 223 3.12 12.79 23.19
CA GLN A 223 2.28 11.64 23.54
C GLN A 223 0.96 12.07 24.16
N GLU A 224 0.96 13.09 25.03
CA GLU A 224 -0.26 13.65 25.61
C GLU A 224 -1.15 14.31 24.55
N GLN A 225 -0.56 15.06 23.62
CA GLN A 225 -1.27 15.64 22.47
C GLN A 225 -1.89 14.56 21.57
N LEU A 226 -1.15 13.49 21.26
CA LEU A 226 -1.66 12.38 20.47
C LEU A 226 -2.82 11.68 21.18
N ARG A 227 -2.71 11.43 22.49
CA ARG A 227 -3.81 10.85 23.28
C ARG A 227 -5.05 11.74 23.29
N ALA A 228 -4.87 13.05 23.46
CA ALA A 228 -5.98 14.00 23.41
C ALA A 228 -6.66 13.98 22.04
N MET A 229 -5.89 14.04 20.94
CA MET A 229 -6.41 13.96 19.58
C MET A 229 -7.14 12.63 19.31
N GLN A 230 -6.58 11.51 19.77
CA GLN A 230 -7.19 10.19 19.65
C GLN A 230 -8.53 10.13 20.41
N SER A 231 -8.59 10.63 21.64
CA SER A 231 -9.82 10.65 22.43
C SER A 231 -10.90 11.54 21.81
N ALA A 232 -10.51 12.70 21.25
CA ALA A 232 -11.43 13.60 20.57
C ALA A 232 -12.00 12.95 19.29
N HIS A 233 -11.15 12.30 18.50
CA HIS A 233 -11.57 11.59 17.30
C HIS A 233 -12.48 10.39 17.63
N GLN A 234 -12.17 9.65 18.71
CA GLN A 234 -13.04 8.56 19.20
C GLN A 234 -14.42 9.08 19.59
N ALA A 235 -14.50 10.19 20.33
CA ALA A 235 -15.78 10.80 20.69
C ALA A 235 -16.57 11.29 19.46
N GLU A 236 -15.89 11.82 18.45
CA GLU A 236 -16.53 12.22 17.19
C GLU A 236 -17.11 11.03 16.41
N LEU A 237 -16.37 9.90 16.36
CA LEU A 237 -16.86 8.67 15.74
C LEU A 237 -18.03 8.07 16.50
N GLU A 238 -18.02 8.11 17.83
CA GLU A 238 -19.15 7.66 18.66
C GLU A 238 -20.38 8.51 18.39
N ARG A 239 -20.23 9.84 18.36
CA ARG A 239 -21.32 10.77 18.03
C ARG A 239 -21.90 10.48 16.63
N LEU A 240 -21.05 10.31 15.62
CA LEU A 240 -21.52 10.03 14.26
C LEU A 240 -22.25 8.68 14.19
N ARG A 241 -21.79 7.67 14.95
CA ARG A 241 -22.47 6.39 15.06
C ARG A 241 -23.84 6.54 15.70
N GLU A 242 -23.95 7.29 16.79
CA GLU A 242 -25.22 7.58 17.45
C GLU A 242 -26.20 8.26 16.50
N GLU A 243 -25.77 9.34 15.82
CA GLU A 243 -26.56 10.05 14.81
C GLU A 243 -27.03 9.10 13.70
N HIS A 244 -26.15 8.22 13.20
CA HIS A 244 -26.52 7.22 12.21
C HIS A 244 -27.52 6.18 12.75
N THR A 245 -27.35 5.72 14.00
CA THR A 245 -28.31 4.79 14.61
C THR A 245 -29.69 5.42 14.78
N ASP A 246 -29.76 6.71 15.10
CA ASP A 246 -31.01 7.42 15.25
C ASP A 246 -31.68 7.66 13.90
N HIS A 247 -30.92 8.04 12.86
CA HIS A 247 -31.44 8.09 11.49
C HIS A 247 -32.01 6.74 11.02
N LEU A 248 -31.35 5.62 11.34
CA LEU A 248 -31.85 4.29 11.01
C LEU A 248 -33.17 3.98 11.74
N LYS A 249 -33.31 4.34 13.02
CA LYS A 249 -34.57 4.15 13.76
C LYS A 249 -35.70 4.96 13.14
N VAL A 250 -35.45 6.22 12.78
CA VAL A 250 -36.44 7.09 12.13
C VAL A 250 -36.87 6.51 10.80
N ALA A 251 -35.91 6.14 9.93
CA ALA A 251 -36.22 5.55 8.63
C ALA A 251 -36.98 4.23 8.75
N GLN A 252 -36.65 3.39 9.74
CA GLN A 252 -37.41 2.16 10.03
C GLN A 252 -38.84 2.47 10.48
N GLY A 253 -39.04 3.50 11.30
CA GLY A 253 -40.37 3.97 11.70
C GLY A 253 -41.20 4.43 10.51
N GLU A 254 -40.64 5.30 9.66
CA GLU A 254 -41.31 5.77 8.44
C GLU A 254 -41.69 4.61 7.50
N LEU A 255 -40.81 3.62 7.34
CA LEU A 255 -41.11 2.42 6.55
C LEU A 255 -42.25 1.59 7.14
N MET A 256 -42.35 1.49 8.46
CA MET A 256 -43.47 0.81 9.12
C MET A 256 -44.78 1.56 8.88
N ASP A 257 -44.77 2.88 8.97
CA ASP A 257 -45.94 3.72 8.74
C ASP A 257 -46.42 3.64 7.29
N ILE A 258 -45.50 3.74 6.32
CA ILE A 258 -45.81 3.55 4.89
C ILE A 258 -46.39 2.17 4.63
N LYS A 259 -45.85 1.12 5.28
CA LYS A 259 -46.37 -0.24 5.12
C LYS A 259 -47.77 -0.40 5.71
N GLN A 260 -48.06 0.24 6.84
CA GLN A 260 -49.42 0.24 7.41
C GLN A 260 -50.41 0.98 6.50
N GLU A 261 -50.02 2.14 5.97
CA GLU A 261 -50.87 2.91 5.06
C GLU A 261 -51.10 2.16 3.74
N LEU A 262 -50.07 1.53 3.17
CA LEU A 262 -50.25 0.68 1.99
C LEU A 262 -51.23 -0.46 2.26
N ALA A 263 -51.17 -1.09 3.44
CA ALA A 263 -52.10 -2.14 3.83
C ALA A 263 -53.53 -1.61 4.03
N SER A 264 -53.70 -0.38 4.55
CA SER A 264 -55.00 0.29 4.70
C SER A 264 -55.63 0.54 3.31
N GLN A 265 -54.84 1.08 2.39
CA GLN A 265 -55.26 1.35 1.00
C GLN A 265 -55.56 0.07 0.23
N GLN A 266 -54.79 -1.01 0.42
CA GLN A 266 -55.10 -2.31 -0.19
C GLN A 266 -56.43 -2.86 0.31
N LYS A 267 -56.74 -2.75 1.61
CA LYS A 267 -58.04 -3.15 2.16
C LYS A 267 -59.18 -2.31 1.58
N ALA A 268 -59.01 -0.99 1.49
CA ALA A 268 -60.00 -0.09 0.90
C ALA A 268 -60.24 -0.41 -0.59
N ASN A 269 -59.16 -0.58 -1.37
CA ASN A 269 -59.23 -0.99 -2.77
C ASN A 269 -59.93 -2.35 -2.95
N ALA A 270 -59.65 -3.32 -2.07
CA ALA A 270 -60.33 -4.61 -2.11
C ALA A 270 -61.83 -4.50 -1.79
N ALA A 271 -62.22 -3.64 -0.85
CA ALA A 271 -63.62 -3.38 -0.54
C ALA A 271 -64.35 -2.74 -1.73
N LEU A 272 -63.79 -1.69 -2.32
CA LEU A 272 -64.35 -1.02 -3.50
C LEU A 272 -64.50 -1.97 -4.70
N LYS A 273 -63.49 -2.84 -4.94
CA LYS A 273 -63.59 -3.87 -6.00
C LYS A 273 -64.73 -4.85 -5.75
N ARG A 274 -64.96 -5.26 -4.50
CA ARG A 274 -66.10 -6.11 -4.14
C ARG A 274 -67.43 -5.39 -4.39
N ASP A 275 -67.55 -4.13 -4.00
CA ASP A 275 -68.78 -3.36 -4.21
C ASP A 275 -69.05 -3.12 -5.70
N LEU A 276 -68.03 -2.82 -6.50
CA LEU A 276 -68.16 -2.75 -7.97
C LEU A 276 -68.64 -4.07 -8.56
N SER A 277 -68.08 -5.20 -8.14
CA SER A 277 -68.52 -6.53 -8.61
C SER A 277 -69.98 -6.84 -8.25
N ARG A 278 -70.44 -6.39 -7.07
CA ARG A 278 -71.83 -6.52 -6.64
C ARG A 278 -72.79 -5.66 -7.46
N LEU A 279 -72.37 -4.46 -7.85
CA LEU A 279 -73.16 -3.58 -8.71
C LEU A 279 -73.25 -4.12 -10.15
N GLN A 280 -72.14 -4.61 -10.70
CA GLN A 280 -72.10 -5.22 -12.03
C GLN A 280 -72.98 -6.47 -12.13
N THR A 281 -72.96 -7.32 -11.11
CA THR A 281 -73.83 -8.51 -11.08
C THR A 281 -75.32 -8.17 -10.97
N ARG A 282 -75.67 -7.05 -10.31
CA ARG A 282 -77.06 -6.54 -10.28
C ARG A 282 -77.51 -5.97 -11.62
N SER A 283 -76.67 -5.20 -12.31
CA SER A 283 -77.01 -4.61 -13.61
C SER A 283 -77.13 -5.63 -14.75
N SER A 284 -76.54 -6.82 -14.61
CA SER A 284 -76.62 -7.88 -15.63
C SER A 284 -77.82 -8.82 -15.46
N VAL A 285 -78.63 -8.65 -14.41
CA VAL A 285 -79.79 -9.51 -14.09
C VAL A 285 -81.12 -8.81 -14.39
N GLU A 286 -81.11 -7.49 -14.64
CA GLU A 286 -82.21 -6.72 -15.23
C GLU A 286 -82.11 -6.69 -16.76
#